data_AF-K1U8Q6-F1
#
_entry.id   AF-K1U8Q6-F1
#
_cell.length_a   1.000
_cell.length_b   1.000
_cell.length_c   1.000
_cell.angle_alpha   90.00
_cell.angle_beta   90.00
_cell.angle_gamma   90.00
#
_symmetry.space_group_name_H-M   'P 1'
#
loop_
_entity.id
_entity.type
_entity.pdbx_description
1 polymer ?
#
loop_
_entity_poly.entity_id
_entity_poly.type
_entity_poly.pdbx_seq_one_letter_code
_entity_poly.pdbx_strand_id
1 'polypeptide(L)'
;MRLTLTTGNYHNYYNLWVYPDRTPESEADIFICQSLDDEARKRLSQGGKILLIPDHKAIEEQSVGGLFTPDYWNYAMFKSISENAGREVSPGTLSLLMDEKHPLFRQFPTECHSNWQWWSIVRHARPFILNATRHEYKPLIQVVDN
;
A
#
# COMPACT_ATOMS: atom_id res chain seq x y z
N MET A 1 -0.30 12.32 -16.54
CA MET A 1 0.29 12.81 -17.81
C MET A 1 0.59 11.61 -18.70
N ARG A 2 0.63 11.74 -20.03
CA ARG A 2 0.96 10.63 -20.93
C ARG A 2 2.06 11.04 -21.91
N LEU A 3 3.19 10.34 -21.89
CA LEU A 3 4.24 10.46 -22.90
C LEU A 3 3.93 9.49 -24.05
N THR A 4 3.94 9.98 -25.29
CA THR A 4 3.75 9.14 -26.47
C THR A 4 5.00 9.24 -27.36
N LEU A 5 5.60 8.10 -27.68
CA LEU A 5 6.76 7.99 -28.58
C LEU A 5 6.29 7.36 -29.90
N THR A 6 6.69 7.95 -31.01
CA THR A 6 6.32 7.49 -32.36
C THR A 6 7.56 7.23 -33.20
N THR A 7 7.61 6.08 -33.88
CA THR A 7 8.64 5.74 -34.87
C THR A 7 8.00 5.07 -36.07
N GLY A 8 7.98 5.75 -37.23
CA GLY A 8 7.19 5.32 -38.38
C GLY A 8 5.70 5.18 -38.02
N ASN A 9 5.16 3.96 -38.19
CA ASN A 9 3.77 3.60 -37.86
C ASN A 9 3.61 3.01 -36.45
N TYR A 10 4.68 2.95 -35.65
CA TYR A 10 4.64 2.40 -34.30
C TYR A 10 4.45 3.51 -33.27
N HIS A 11 3.62 3.24 -32.27
CA HIS A 11 3.34 4.15 -31.17
C HIS A 11 3.42 3.43 -29.83
N ASN A 12 4.21 3.96 -28.90
CA ASN A 12 4.23 3.55 -27.51
C ASN A 12 3.72 4.69 -26.63
N TYR A 13 3.00 4.36 -25.57
CA TYR A 13 2.57 5.33 -24.57
C TYR A 13 2.98 4.91 -23.17
N TYR A 14 3.34 5.89 -22.36
CA TYR A 14 3.77 5.73 -20.98
C TYR A 14 2.98 6.72 -20.13
N ASN A 15 2.28 6.21 -19.13
CA ASN A 15 1.68 7.07 -18.12
C ASN A 15 2.80 7.60 -17.22
N LEU A 16 2.76 8.91 -16.96
CA LEU A 16 3.69 9.62 -16.10
C LEU A 16 2.93 10.27 -14.96
N TRP A 17 3.42 10.03 -13.75
CA TRP A 17 2.96 10.64 -12.52
C TRP A 17 3.99 11.68 -12.09
N VAL A 18 3.54 12.91 -11.91
CA VAL A 18 4.37 14.04 -11.51
C VAL A 18 3.82 14.57 -10.21
N TYR A 19 4.64 14.52 -9.18
CA TYR A 19 4.32 15.04 -7.86
C TYR A 19 5.09 16.34 -7.65
N PRO A 20 4.43 17.43 -7.25
CA PRO A 20 5.12 18.68 -7.04
C PRO A 20 6.08 18.54 -5.85
N ASP A 21 7.29 19.05 -6.00
CA ASP A 21 8.25 19.15 -4.90
C ASP A 21 7.74 20.23 -3.94
N ARG A 22 7.00 19.80 -2.92
CA ARG A 22 6.39 20.66 -1.90
C ARG A 22 6.64 20.06 -0.53
N THR A 23 7.00 20.90 0.41
CA THR A 23 6.91 20.55 1.82
C THR A 23 5.42 20.39 2.17
N PRO A 24 5.01 19.25 2.75
CA PRO A 24 3.64 19.09 3.21
C PRO A 24 3.31 20.22 4.18
N GLU A 25 2.17 20.89 3.98
CA GLU A 25 1.63 21.76 5.02
C GLU A 25 1.30 20.87 6.22
N SER A 26 2.00 21.07 7.33
CA SER A 26 1.64 20.40 8.57
C SER A 26 0.27 20.94 8.99
N GLU A 27 -0.76 20.09 8.97
CA GLU A 27 -1.92 20.37 9.81
C GLU A 27 -1.42 20.36 11.25
N ALA A 28 -1.38 21.52 11.88
CA ALA A 28 -0.82 21.72 13.23
C ALA A 28 -1.49 20.86 14.32
N ASP A 29 -2.59 20.17 13.98
CA ASP A 29 -3.47 19.44 14.89
C ASP A 29 -3.38 17.90 14.75
N ILE A 30 -2.46 17.38 13.93
CA ILE A 30 -2.27 15.92 13.79
C ILE A 30 -1.02 15.47 14.55
N PHE A 31 -1.21 14.60 15.54
CA PHE A 31 -0.11 13.95 16.25
C PHE A 31 0.36 12.70 15.51
N ILE A 32 1.59 12.73 14.97
CA ILE A 32 2.19 11.59 14.28
C ILE A 32 2.92 10.72 15.32
N CYS A 33 2.56 9.44 15.39
CA CYS A 33 3.18 8.51 16.34
C CYS A 33 3.40 7.13 15.71
N GLN A 34 4.26 6.32 16.35
CA GLN A 34 4.55 4.95 15.92
C GLN A 34 3.86 3.87 16.76
N SER A 35 3.18 4.27 17.84
CA SER A 35 2.46 3.36 18.73
C SER A 35 1.25 4.05 19.35
N LEU A 36 0.31 3.23 19.85
CA LEU A 36 -0.81 3.69 20.67
C LEU A 36 -0.41 3.69 22.15
N ASP A 37 0.61 4.49 22.48
CA ASP A 37 1.08 4.71 23.84
C ASP A 37 0.12 5.59 24.67
N ASP A 38 0.50 5.88 25.91
CA ASP A 38 -0.33 6.65 26.84
C ASP A 38 -0.59 8.08 26.33
N GLU A 39 0.37 8.69 25.63
CA GLU A 39 0.22 10.03 25.06
C GLU A 39 -0.74 10.02 23.86
N ALA A 40 -0.59 9.07 22.93
CA ALA A 40 -1.50 8.90 21.81
C ALA A 40 -2.94 8.64 22.29
N ARG A 41 -3.11 7.78 23.30
CA ARG A 41 -4.41 7.46 23.91
C ARG A 41 -5.02 8.68 24.61
N LYS A 42 -4.21 9.45 25.33
CA LYS A 42 -4.64 10.68 26.00
C LYS A 42 -5.11 11.73 25.00
N ARG A 43 -4.40 11.92 23.88
CA ARG A 43 -4.82 12.85 22.82
C ARG A 43 -6.14 12.42 22.19
N LEU A 44 -6.27 11.14 21.86
CA LEU A 44 -7.51 10.59 21.33
C LEU A 44 -8.68 10.77 22.31
N SER A 45 -8.48 10.54 23.62
CA SER A 45 -9.55 10.70 24.62
C SER A 45 -9.97 12.16 24.82
N GLN A 46 -9.11 13.11 24.46
CA GLN A 46 -9.40 14.54 24.43
C GLN A 46 -10.02 15.01 23.10
N GLY A 47 -10.28 14.11 22.15
CA GLY A 47 -10.84 14.43 20.84
C GLY A 47 -9.81 14.89 19.80
N GLY A 48 -8.52 14.76 20.09
CA GLY A 48 -7.44 15.05 19.16
C GLY A 48 -7.32 14.01 18.03
N LYS A 49 -6.56 14.36 17.00
CA LYS A 49 -6.31 13.49 15.83
C LYS A 49 -4.91 12.91 15.87
N ILE A 50 -4.78 11.66 15.45
CA ILE A 50 -3.48 11.00 15.32
C ILE A 50 -3.29 10.43 13.93
N LEU A 51 -2.03 10.38 13.48
CA LEU A 51 -1.58 9.58 12.35
C LEU A 51 -0.61 8.53 12.88
N LEU A 52 -1.08 7.29 12.97
CA LEU A 52 -0.28 6.16 13.42
C LEU A 52 0.48 5.55 12.24
N ILE A 53 1.80 5.59 12.30
CA ILE A 53 2.71 4.95 11.34
C ILE A 53 3.58 3.98 12.13
N PRO A 54 3.12 2.74 12.33
CA PRO A 54 3.82 1.80 13.20
C PRO A 54 5.17 1.40 12.61
N ASP A 55 6.11 1.06 13.50
CA ASP A 55 7.33 0.39 13.08
C ASP A 55 6.99 -0.98 12.45
N HIS A 56 7.65 -1.31 11.34
CA HIS A 56 7.39 -2.54 10.61
C HIS A 56 7.61 -3.80 11.44
N LYS A 57 8.63 -3.79 12.31
CA LYS A 57 8.94 -4.93 13.17
C LYS A 57 7.87 -5.11 14.25
N ALA A 58 7.31 -3.99 14.73
CA ALA A 58 6.26 -4.02 15.74
C ALA A 58 4.94 -4.67 15.25
N ILE A 59 4.73 -4.74 13.93
CA ILE A 59 3.52 -5.32 13.32
C ILE A 59 3.78 -6.59 12.51
N GLU A 60 4.99 -7.14 12.59
CA GLU A 60 5.45 -8.22 11.71
C GLU A 60 4.54 -9.44 11.76
N GLU A 61 4.08 -9.84 12.95
CA GLU A 61 3.21 -11.01 13.15
C GLU A 61 1.79 -10.83 12.60
N GLN A 62 1.32 -9.60 12.48
CA GLN A 62 -0.04 -9.27 12.01
C GLN A 62 -0.04 -8.74 10.58
N SER A 63 1.08 -8.87 9.87
CA SER A 63 1.23 -8.35 8.52
C SER A 63 2.08 -9.25 7.63
N VAL A 64 1.93 -9.08 6.33
CA VAL A 64 2.73 -9.76 5.31
C VAL A 64 3.57 -8.76 4.52
N GLY A 65 4.48 -9.24 3.68
CA GLY A 65 5.19 -8.39 2.73
C GLY A 65 4.24 -7.88 1.62
N GLY A 66 4.49 -6.67 1.12
CA GLY A 66 3.78 -6.14 -0.04
C GLY A 66 4.46 -6.47 -1.38
N LEU A 67 3.67 -6.91 -2.35
CA LEU A 67 4.08 -7.09 -3.74
C LEU A 67 3.21 -6.27 -4.67
N PHE A 68 3.77 -5.92 -5.82
CA PHE A 68 3.07 -5.15 -6.85
C PHE A 68 2.60 -6.03 -8.02
N THR A 69 3.18 -7.22 -8.15
CA THR A 69 3.00 -8.10 -9.30
C THR A 69 1.61 -8.74 -9.29
N PRO A 70 0.97 -8.89 -10.47
CA PRO A 70 -0.29 -9.62 -10.58
C PRO A 70 -0.10 -11.11 -10.30
N ASP A 71 -1.22 -11.81 -10.17
CA ASP A 71 -1.26 -13.23 -9.81
C ASP A 71 -0.39 -14.11 -10.73
N TYR A 72 0.20 -15.13 -10.13
CA TYR A 72 0.89 -16.19 -10.84
C TYR A 72 0.08 -17.48 -10.69
N TRP A 73 -0.14 -18.18 -11.82
CA TRP A 73 -1.10 -19.27 -11.98
C TRP A 73 -1.10 -20.41 -10.93
N ASN A 74 -0.08 -20.51 -10.07
CA ASN A 74 -0.05 -21.46 -8.97
C ASN A 74 0.90 -21.02 -7.83
N TYR A 75 0.46 -20.12 -6.95
CA TYR A 75 1.25 -19.70 -5.79
C TYR A 75 1.73 -20.86 -4.91
N ALA A 76 0.87 -21.87 -4.68
CA ALA A 76 1.22 -23.02 -3.83
C ALA A 76 2.44 -23.79 -4.34
N MET A 77 2.56 -23.99 -5.66
CA MET A 77 3.73 -24.61 -6.27
C MET A 77 5.00 -23.79 -6.02
N PHE A 78 4.98 -22.47 -6.29
CA PHE A 78 6.16 -21.62 -6.13
C PHE A 78 6.58 -21.51 -4.68
N LYS A 79 5.61 -21.44 -3.76
CA LYS A 79 5.86 -21.51 -2.33
C LYS A 79 6.65 -22.78 -1.98
N SER A 80 6.17 -23.96 -2.37
CA SER A 80 6.86 -25.23 -2.08
C SER A 80 8.25 -25.30 -2.72
N ILE A 81 8.43 -24.77 -3.93
CA ILE A 81 9.75 -24.71 -4.58
C ILE A 81 10.71 -23.80 -3.79
N SER A 82 10.26 -22.60 -3.39
CA SER A 82 11.08 -21.68 -2.59
C SER A 82 11.47 -22.29 -1.25
N GLU A 83 10.52 -22.91 -0.55
CA GLU A 83 10.76 -23.62 0.72
C GLU A 83 11.81 -24.73 0.55
N ASN A 84 11.63 -25.59 -0.45
CA ASN A 84 12.56 -26.68 -0.74
C ASN A 84 13.96 -26.18 -1.14
N ALA A 85 14.05 -25.02 -1.78
CA ALA A 85 15.30 -24.41 -2.21
C ALA A 85 15.94 -23.50 -1.14
N GLY A 86 15.33 -23.34 0.04
CA GLY A 86 15.79 -22.41 1.08
C GLY A 86 15.80 -20.95 0.62
N ARG A 87 14.88 -20.58 -0.27
CA ARG A 87 14.72 -19.22 -0.81
C ARG A 87 13.59 -18.49 -0.10
N GLU A 88 13.64 -17.17 -0.18
CA GLU A 88 12.54 -16.33 0.30
C GLU A 88 11.23 -16.72 -0.38
N VAL A 89 10.20 -16.91 0.44
CA VAL A 89 8.85 -17.23 -0.02
C VAL A 89 8.14 -15.93 -0.34
N SER A 90 7.50 -15.88 -1.50
CA SER A 90 6.64 -14.74 -1.85
C SER A 90 5.58 -14.54 -0.75
N PRO A 91 5.31 -13.31 -0.31
CA PRO A 91 4.27 -13.06 0.69
C PRO A 91 2.85 -13.34 0.18
N GLY A 92 2.67 -13.67 -1.10
CA GLY A 92 1.37 -14.02 -1.67
C GLY A 92 0.44 -12.82 -1.89
N THR A 93 0.90 -11.60 -1.63
CA THR A 93 0.18 -10.37 -1.95
C THR A 93 0.31 -10.03 -3.43
N LEU A 94 -0.69 -9.34 -3.97
CA LEU A 94 -0.84 -8.99 -5.37
C LEU A 94 -1.10 -7.48 -5.50
N SER A 95 -1.93 -7.08 -6.45
CA SER A 95 -2.33 -5.70 -6.69
C SER A 95 -3.19 -5.11 -5.56
N LEU A 96 -3.43 -3.81 -5.65
CA LEU A 96 -4.31 -3.08 -4.75
C LEU A 96 -5.73 -3.00 -5.31
N LEU A 97 -6.72 -2.93 -4.42
CA LEU A 97 -8.11 -2.54 -4.68
C LEU A 97 -8.43 -1.29 -3.84
N MET A 98 -8.96 -0.24 -4.47
CA MET A 98 -9.28 1.02 -3.78
C MET A 98 -10.42 1.77 -4.47
N ASP A 99 -11.03 2.72 -3.76
CA ASP A 99 -11.95 3.68 -4.37
C ASP A 99 -11.19 4.93 -4.83
N GLU A 100 -10.97 5.03 -6.14
CA GLU A 100 -10.30 6.16 -6.80
C GLU A 100 -10.97 7.53 -6.53
N LYS A 101 -12.25 7.55 -6.14
CA LYS A 101 -13.00 8.77 -5.81
C LYS A 101 -12.77 9.24 -4.38
N HIS A 102 -12.10 8.45 -3.55
CA HIS A 102 -11.87 8.80 -2.16
C HIS A 102 -11.03 10.09 -2.03
N PRO A 103 -11.40 11.05 -1.17
CA PRO A 103 -10.72 12.35 -1.05
C PRO A 103 -9.20 12.27 -0.80
N LEU A 104 -8.72 11.19 -0.16
CA LEU A 104 -7.30 10.90 0.07
C LEU A 104 -6.47 10.95 -1.23
N PHE A 105 -7.05 10.54 -2.36
CA PHE A 105 -6.33 10.38 -3.62
C PHE A 105 -6.33 11.64 -4.50
N ARG A 106 -6.93 12.75 -4.06
CA ARG A 106 -7.00 14.00 -4.86
C ARG A 106 -5.63 14.50 -5.31
N GLN A 107 -4.61 14.32 -4.48
CA GLN A 107 -3.23 14.72 -4.76
C GLN A 107 -2.31 13.54 -5.13
N PHE A 108 -2.85 12.33 -5.15
CA PHE A 108 -2.15 11.11 -5.54
C PHE A 108 -3.00 10.36 -6.57
N PRO A 109 -2.92 10.75 -7.86
CA PRO A 109 -3.78 10.19 -8.89
C PRO A 109 -3.71 8.66 -8.89
N THR A 110 -4.87 8.04 -8.70
CA THR A 110 -5.01 6.59 -8.62
C THR A 110 -6.17 6.09 -9.47
N GLU A 111 -6.20 4.78 -9.69
CA GLU A 111 -7.27 4.03 -10.32
C GLU A 111 -7.84 3.05 -9.27
N CYS A 112 -8.93 2.35 -9.60
CA CYS A 112 -9.50 1.34 -8.72
C CYS A 112 -8.56 0.16 -8.44
N HIS A 113 -7.48 0.03 -9.21
CA HIS A 113 -6.41 -0.94 -9.04
C HIS A 113 -5.03 -0.26 -8.98
N SER A 114 -4.01 -1.01 -8.55
CA SER A 114 -2.63 -0.52 -8.57
C SER A 114 -2.13 -0.20 -9.98
N ASN A 115 -1.33 0.85 -10.09
CA ASN A 115 -0.55 1.21 -11.27
C ASN A 115 0.85 1.69 -10.80
N TRP A 116 1.78 1.98 -11.72
CA TRP A 116 3.21 2.11 -11.42
C TRP A 116 3.58 3.13 -10.34
N GLN A 117 2.75 4.15 -10.09
CA GLN A 117 2.96 5.08 -8.98
C GLN A 117 2.92 4.43 -7.60
N TRP A 118 2.22 3.31 -7.47
CA TRP A 118 2.14 2.54 -6.22
C TRP A 118 3.34 1.61 -6.03
N TRP A 119 4.16 1.37 -7.06
CA TRP A 119 5.20 0.34 -7.03
C TRP A 119 6.13 0.48 -5.83
N SER A 120 6.68 1.67 -5.58
CA SER A 120 7.60 1.88 -4.46
C SER A 120 6.87 1.75 -3.11
N ILE A 121 5.68 2.36 -2.99
CA ILE A 121 4.89 2.33 -1.75
C ILE A 121 4.58 0.89 -1.36
N VAL A 122 4.04 0.10 -2.29
CA VAL A 122 3.62 -1.28 -2.01
C VAL A 122 4.81 -2.18 -1.67
N ARG A 123 5.93 -2.03 -2.38
CA ARG A 123 7.16 -2.79 -2.12
C ARG A 123 7.80 -2.49 -0.76
N HIS A 124 7.47 -1.34 -0.18
CA HIS A 124 7.92 -0.92 1.15
C HIS A 124 6.78 -0.89 2.17
N ALA A 125 5.59 -1.40 1.84
CA ALA A 125 4.46 -1.47 2.75
C ALA A 125 4.33 -2.85 3.38
N ARG A 126 3.58 -2.92 4.48
CA ARG A 126 3.19 -4.16 5.16
C ARG A 126 1.67 -4.27 5.26
N PRO A 127 1.02 -5.01 4.33
CA PRO A 127 -0.41 -5.28 4.40
C PRO A 127 -0.78 -6.02 5.68
N PHE A 128 -1.82 -5.56 6.38
CA PHE A 128 -2.31 -6.21 7.60
C PHE A 128 -3.17 -7.44 7.27
N ILE A 129 -3.00 -8.50 8.07
CA ILE A 129 -3.87 -9.67 8.04
C ILE A 129 -5.19 -9.31 8.71
N LEU A 130 -6.29 -9.40 7.97
CA LEU A 130 -7.60 -8.92 8.42
C LEU A 130 -8.47 -9.99 9.09
N ASN A 131 -7.98 -11.23 9.24
CA ASN A 131 -8.77 -12.38 9.72
C ASN A 131 -9.41 -12.16 11.09
N ALA A 132 -8.79 -11.35 11.95
CA ALA A 132 -9.32 -11.02 13.28
C ALA A 132 -10.26 -9.80 13.30
N THR A 133 -10.45 -9.13 12.17
CA THR A 133 -11.34 -7.97 12.04
C THR A 133 -12.78 -8.42 11.76
N ARG A 134 -13.73 -7.49 11.91
CA ARG A 134 -15.13 -7.75 11.54
C ARG A 134 -15.23 -7.93 10.02
N HIS A 135 -16.14 -8.80 9.57
CA HIS A 135 -16.29 -9.10 8.14
C HIS A 135 -16.63 -7.87 7.29
N GLU A 136 -17.35 -6.92 7.88
CA GLU A 136 -17.78 -5.66 7.26
C GLU A 136 -16.65 -4.63 7.19
N TYR A 137 -15.54 -4.83 7.91
CA TYR A 137 -14.41 -3.92 7.85
C TYR A 137 -13.73 -4.01 6.48
N LYS A 138 -13.71 -2.88 5.78
CA LYS A 138 -13.05 -2.73 4.48
C LYS A 138 -12.06 -1.57 4.57
N PRO A 139 -10.74 -1.86 4.54
CA PRO A 139 -9.74 -0.82 4.41
C PRO A 139 -9.97 0.04 3.17
N LEU A 140 -9.53 1.30 3.25
CA LEU A 140 -9.56 2.24 2.13
C LEU A 140 -8.69 1.75 0.95
N ILE A 141 -7.52 1.19 1.28
CA ILE A 141 -6.62 0.50 0.35
C ILE A 141 -6.58 -0.96 0.78
N GLN A 142 -7.10 -1.84 -0.07
CA GLN A 142 -7.09 -3.28 0.16
C GLN A 142 -6.00 -3.92 -0.68
N VAL A 143 -5.19 -4.76 -0.07
CA VAL A 143 -4.25 -5.60 -0.81
C VAL A 143 -4.99 -6.88 -1.17
N VAL A 144 -4.92 -7.24 -2.44
CA VAL A 144 -5.42 -8.53 -2.92
C VAL A 144 -4.35 -9.58 -2.59
N ASP A 145 -4.75 -10.70 -2.01
CA ASP A 145 -3.89 -11.84 -1.71
C ASP A 145 -4.33 -13.10 -2.47
N ASN A 146 -3.46 -14.12 -2.46
CA ASN A 146 -3.69 -15.45 -3.06
C ASN A 146 -4.60 -16.35 -2.22
#